data_AF-A0ABC8W843-F1
#
_entry.id   AF-A0ABC8W843-F1
#
_cell.length_a   1.000
_cell.length_b   1.000
_cell.length_c   1.000
_cell.angle_alpha   90.00
_cell.angle_beta   90.00
_cell.angle_gamma   90.00
#
_symmetry.space_group_name_H-M   'P 1'
#
loop_
_entity.id
_entity.type
_entity.pdbx_description
1 polymer ?
#
loop_
_entity_poly.entity_id
_entity_poly.type
_entity_poly.pdbx_seq_one_letter_code
_entity_poly.pdbx_strand_id
1 'polypeptide(L)'
;MRELFLPSTTHPHATTLCAPMAGSRRRRRRRAHSSQLGVELSPLADATLSTREVTIVEIPSKNNCHTSGYTSWTSSGPHVCADLLDTLLHEIIVLISSFHDFLAFISTCRSWRAALSSFPSVYTFSFPPFHFEPFGPYFLPHSRGIKCLLLSNCKWQLTDPCKKNFSLRRSVPQNTPDTMHYLGCSFGYLIFTYEEDYLLVDAYTGAKVKPPKLPYDIRIGWFSGIGMLTAPFRSSNSRLLLFSRASMFEWQVGTDSWSEYPLNLGRERVHQTVLFKGYIYVIDVLLRLHTIQLTPQFSIQEVDITWESLHTLPINPWLVVCSDMLLMVDLTLRSDKELSSSIFEVFRLDFSVEPAKWLKMEKLENHALFVSLDKRNPAFSCMNPERWGGKSNCIYVARLFEDPDETWTVVELGQPMQNSKSTVHCTHYSWTSFPDHSQIGSLWLFLSLVYGASQ
;
A
#
# COMPACT_ATOMS: atom_id res chain seq x y z
N MET A 1 59.50 39.08 -8.07
CA MET A 1 60.93 38.83 -8.38
C MET A 1 61.01 37.38 -8.89
N ARG A 2 61.17 37.23 -10.23
CA ARG A 2 61.52 36.04 -11.08
C ARG A 2 60.83 34.68 -10.82
N GLU A 3 59.91 34.22 -11.69
CA GLU A 3 60.10 33.34 -12.89
C GLU A 3 60.71 31.96 -12.56
N LEU A 4 60.15 30.81 -12.95
CA LEU A 4 60.14 30.26 -14.33
C LEU A 4 59.13 29.08 -14.54
N PHE A 5 58.39 29.15 -15.65
CA PHE A 5 57.96 28.14 -16.66
C PHE A 5 57.92 26.61 -16.40
N LEU A 6 56.70 26.03 -16.52
CA LEU A 6 56.15 25.00 -17.47
C LEU A 6 57.07 23.86 -18.05
N PRO A 7 56.55 22.67 -18.48
CA PRO A 7 55.32 22.56 -19.29
C PRO A 7 54.41 21.30 -19.14
N SER A 8 53.20 21.51 -19.67
CA SER A 8 52.18 20.54 -20.09
C SER A 8 52.55 19.78 -21.37
N THR A 9 52.17 18.50 -21.46
CA THR A 9 52.11 17.73 -22.71
C THR A 9 50.79 16.98 -22.86
N THR A 10 50.30 17.00 -24.10
CA THR A 10 49.00 16.58 -24.61
C THR A 10 49.12 15.36 -25.53
N HIS A 11 48.10 14.48 -25.47
CA HIS A 11 47.58 13.55 -26.51
C HIS A 11 48.44 12.33 -26.96
N PRO A 12 47.91 11.31 -27.70
CA PRO A 12 46.55 11.09 -28.27
C PRO A 12 45.93 9.65 -28.21
N HIS A 13 44.63 9.60 -28.60
CA HIS A 13 43.86 8.60 -29.40
C HIS A 13 43.85 7.08 -29.12
N ALA A 14 42.64 6.50 -29.05
CA ALA A 14 42.19 5.46 -30.00
C ALA A 14 40.66 5.26 -29.98
N THR A 15 40.02 5.72 -31.05
CA THR A 15 38.64 5.40 -31.45
C THR A 15 38.70 4.20 -32.39
N THR A 16 37.91 3.15 -32.19
CA THR A 16 37.77 2.06 -33.17
C THR A 16 36.32 1.94 -33.60
N LEU A 17 36.03 2.60 -34.73
CA LEU A 17 34.93 2.32 -35.64
C LEU A 17 35.48 1.42 -36.74
N CYS A 18 34.89 0.24 -36.94
CA CYS A 18 35.12 -0.58 -38.12
C CYS A 18 33.80 -0.72 -38.90
N ALA A 19 33.85 -0.35 -40.17
CA ALA A 19 32.93 -0.69 -41.26
C ALA A 19 33.83 -0.97 -42.50
N PRO A 20 33.32 -1.39 -43.67
CA PRO A 20 32.30 -2.38 -44.02
C PRO A 20 32.90 -3.50 -44.93
N MET A 21 32.14 -4.56 -45.24
CA MET A 21 32.41 -5.38 -46.44
C MET A 21 31.13 -5.69 -47.21
N ALA A 22 31.15 -5.35 -48.50
CA ALA A 22 30.15 -5.64 -49.51
C ALA A 22 30.44 -7.00 -50.17
N GLY A 23 29.41 -7.71 -50.67
CA GLY A 23 29.65 -8.85 -51.57
C GLY A 23 28.53 -9.87 -51.82
N SER A 24 27.41 -9.43 -52.41
CA SER A 24 26.53 -10.17 -53.35
C SER A 24 26.06 -11.62 -53.08
N ARG A 25 24.74 -11.87 -53.12
CA ARG A 25 24.06 -12.55 -54.26
C ARG A 25 22.55 -12.78 -54.01
N ARG A 26 21.75 -12.11 -54.84
CA ARG A 26 20.48 -12.53 -55.48
C ARG A 26 19.73 -13.74 -54.90
N ARG A 27 18.46 -13.52 -54.51
CA ARG A 27 17.32 -14.24 -55.11
C ARG A 27 16.02 -13.44 -55.00
N ARG A 28 15.60 -12.92 -56.16
CA ARG A 28 14.22 -12.51 -56.45
C ARG A 28 13.29 -13.73 -56.30
N ARG A 29 12.16 -13.55 -55.61
CA ARG A 29 10.88 -14.13 -56.04
C ARG A 29 9.79 -13.08 -55.85
N ARG A 30 9.49 -12.39 -56.96
CA ARG A 30 8.16 -11.83 -57.23
C ARG A 30 7.22 -13.00 -57.53
N ARG A 31 6.04 -13.01 -56.92
CA ARG A 31 4.79 -13.27 -57.63
C ARG A 31 3.76 -12.26 -57.14
N ALA A 32 3.08 -11.68 -58.11
CA ALA A 32 2.04 -10.67 -58.00
C ALA A 32 0.71 -11.26 -58.51
N HIS A 33 -0.36 -10.50 -58.29
CA HIS A 33 -1.73 -10.58 -58.84
C HIS A 33 -2.67 -11.62 -58.19
N SER A 34 -3.96 -11.32 -57.92
CA SER A 34 -4.82 -10.18 -58.28
C SER A 34 -6.12 -10.14 -57.44
N SER A 35 -6.49 -8.95 -56.97
CA SER A 35 -7.80 -8.28 -57.00
C SER A 35 -9.11 -9.03 -57.31
N GLN A 36 -10.15 -8.79 -56.50
CA GLN A 36 -11.49 -8.22 -56.83
C GLN A 36 -12.44 -8.44 -55.62
N LEU A 37 -12.95 -7.37 -54.98
CA LEU A 37 -14.22 -6.64 -55.23
C LEU A 37 -15.48 -7.42 -54.81
N GLY A 38 -16.31 -6.83 -53.93
CA GLY A 38 -17.66 -7.31 -53.64
C GLY A 38 -18.21 -6.84 -52.29
N VAL A 39 -18.79 -5.65 -52.27
CA VAL A 39 -19.73 -5.16 -51.25
C VAL A 39 -21.10 -5.76 -51.55
N GLU A 40 -21.82 -6.29 -50.57
CA GLU A 40 -23.29 -6.25 -50.57
C GLU A 40 -23.87 -6.33 -49.14
N LEU A 41 -24.98 -5.63 -48.96
CA LEU A 41 -25.64 -5.21 -47.72
C LEU A 41 -26.98 -5.95 -47.53
N SER A 42 -27.34 -6.18 -46.26
CA SER A 42 -28.71 -6.25 -45.68
C SER A 42 -29.54 -7.55 -45.80
N PRO A 43 -30.63 -7.75 -45.01
CA PRO A 43 -31.09 -7.05 -43.80
C PRO A 43 -31.53 -7.93 -42.59
N LEU A 44 -31.60 -7.24 -41.45
CA LEU A 44 -32.56 -7.25 -40.34
C LEU A 44 -33.80 -8.18 -40.41
N ALA A 45 -34.09 -8.87 -39.30
CA ALA A 45 -35.43 -9.34 -38.94
C ALA A 45 -35.69 -9.13 -37.44
N ASP A 46 -36.67 -8.27 -37.15
CA ASP A 46 -37.33 -8.03 -35.88
C ASP A 46 -38.09 -9.26 -35.37
N ALA A 47 -38.09 -9.47 -34.05
CA ALA A 47 -39.17 -10.19 -33.35
C ALA A 47 -39.19 -9.82 -31.85
N THR A 48 -39.97 -8.78 -31.54
CA THR A 48 -40.99 -8.69 -30.49
C THR A 48 -40.75 -9.30 -29.09
N LEU A 49 -40.73 -8.37 -28.13
CA LEU A 49 -41.18 -8.42 -26.74
C LEU A 49 -42.26 -9.48 -26.40
N SER A 50 -42.05 -10.19 -25.30
CA SER A 50 -43.13 -10.74 -24.45
C SER A 50 -42.72 -10.67 -22.99
N THR A 51 -43.23 -9.66 -22.30
CA THR A 51 -43.31 -9.52 -20.84
C THR A 51 -44.15 -10.66 -20.26
N ARG A 52 -43.66 -11.28 -19.17
CA ARG A 52 -44.48 -12.11 -18.28
C ARG A 52 -44.27 -11.67 -16.85
N GLU A 53 -45.27 -10.95 -16.34
CA GLU A 53 -45.50 -10.73 -14.91
C GLU A 53 -45.76 -12.07 -14.22
N VAL A 54 -45.17 -12.27 -13.03
CA VAL A 54 -45.60 -13.30 -12.10
C VAL A 54 -46.01 -12.61 -10.81
N THR A 55 -47.33 -12.64 -10.61
CA THR A 55 -48.09 -12.19 -9.45
C THR A 55 -47.62 -12.82 -8.14
N ILE A 56 -47.38 -11.95 -7.15
CA ILE A 56 -47.23 -12.26 -5.74
C ILE A 56 -48.59 -12.71 -5.19
N VAL A 57 -48.64 -13.85 -4.50
CA VAL A 57 -49.80 -14.28 -3.72
C VAL A 57 -49.43 -14.16 -2.24
N GLU A 58 -49.95 -13.13 -1.59
CA GLU A 58 -50.06 -13.01 -0.14
C GLU A 58 -51.21 -13.90 0.37
N ILE A 59 -50.98 -14.66 1.45
CA ILE A 59 -52.03 -15.31 2.24
C ILE A 59 -51.77 -15.01 3.73
N PRO A 60 -52.81 -14.68 4.52
CA PRO A 60 -52.70 -13.78 5.65
C PRO A 60 -52.46 -14.46 7.01
N SER A 61 -52.01 -13.62 7.93
CA SER A 61 -51.86 -13.86 9.36
C SER A 61 -53.18 -14.25 10.05
N LYS A 62 -53.10 -15.18 11.01
CA LYS A 62 -54.10 -15.31 12.07
C LYS A 62 -53.48 -15.85 13.37
N ASN A 63 -53.56 -15.01 14.40
CA ASN A 63 -53.23 -15.31 15.80
C ASN A 63 -54.22 -16.31 16.42
N ASN A 64 -53.74 -17.17 17.33
CA ASN A 64 -54.23 -17.20 18.73
C ASN A 64 -53.38 -18.09 19.63
N CYS A 65 -53.27 -17.66 20.89
CA CYS A 65 -52.46 -18.17 21.99
C CYS A 65 -52.95 -19.53 22.56
N HIS A 66 -52.06 -20.31 23.17
CA HIS A 66 -52.05 -20.67 24.61
C HIS A 66 -51.10 -21.85 24.96
N THR A 67 -50.13 -21.55 25.83
CA THR A 67 -49.55 -22.33 26.96
C THR A 67 -49.11 -23.81 26.84
N SER A 68 -47.79 -23.95 27.11
CA SER A 68 -47.08 -24.95 27.94
C SER A 68 -46.99 -26.41 27.51
N GLY A 69 -45.78 -26.76 27.08
CA GLY A 69 -44.97 -27.86 27.65
C GLY A 69 -45.25 -29.24 27.11
N TYR A 70 -44.38 -29.73 26.22
CA TYR A 70 -43.77 -31.06 26.32
C TYR A 70 -42.57 -31.13 25.37
N THR A 71 -41.45 -31.58 25.92
CA THR A 71 -40.20 -31.92 25.26
C THR A 71 -40.41 -32.81 24.03
N SER A 72 -40.03 -32.31 22.86
CA SER A 72 -39.76 -33.12 21.68
C SER A 72 -38.34 -32.82 21.21
N TRP A 73 -37.38 -33.48 21.85
CA TRP A 73 -36.06 -33.71 21.25
C TRP A 73 -36.25 -34.65 20.07
N THR A 74 -36.31 -34.12 18.85
CA THR A 74 -35.90 -34.80 17.61
C THR A 74 -35.93 -33.84 16.43
N SER A 75 -34.78 -33.25 16.15
CA SER A 75 -34.19 -33.22 14.81
C SER A 75 -32.79 -32.67 14.98
N SER A 76 -31.81 -33.56 15.10
CA SER A 76 -30.41 -33.23 14.94
C SER A 76 -30.19 -32.84 13.47
N GLY A 77 -30.56 -31.61 13.12
CA GLY A 77 -29.95 -30.92 12.00
C GLY A 77 -28.45 -30.77 12.30
N PRO A 78 -27.59 -30.59 11.28
CA PRO A 78 -26.20 -30.29 11.54
C PRO A 78 -26.17 -29.14 12.54
N HIS A 79 -25.48 -29.30 13.69
CA HIS A 79 -25.23 -28.19 14.59
C HIS A 79 -24.35 -27.21 13.82
N VAL A 80 -25.00 -26.30 13.08
CA VAL A 80 -24.34 -25.44 12.11
C VAL A 80 -23.63 -24.38 12.92
N CYS A 81 -22.32 -24.21 12.75
CA CYS A 81 -21.52 -23.20 13.46
C CYS A 81 -22.12 -21.78 13.48
N ALA A 82 -23.15 -21.50 12.67
CA ALA A 82 -23.94 -20.29 12.68
C ALA A 82 -24.57 -19.91 14.03
N ASP A 83 -24.86 -20.88 14.92
CA ASP A 83 -25.55 -20.64 16.21
C ASP A 83 -24.60 -20.31 17.39
N LEU A 84 -23.31 -20.09 17.13
CA LEU A 84 -22.35 -19.72 18.17
C LEU A 84 -22.65 -18.30 18.68
N LEU A 85 -22.65 -18.11 20.00
CA LEU A 85 -22.81 -16.79 20.63
C LEU A 85 -21.67 -15.85 20.20
N ASP A 86 -22.01 -14.57 19.98
CA ASP A 86 -21.05 -13.53 19.58
C ASP A 86 -19.84 -13.44 20.53
N THR A 87 -20.06 -13.67 21.83
CA THR A 87 -18.99 -13.67 22.83
C THR A 87 -17.95 -14.77 22.56
N LEU A 88 -18.38 -15.95 22.16
CA LEU A 88 -17.47 -17.05 21.80
C LEU A 88 -16.79 -16.78 20.46
N LEU A 89 -17.49 -16.18 19.49
CA LEU A 89 -16.88 -15.75 18.23
C LEU A 89 -15.76 -14.73 18.48
N HIS A 90 -15.96 -13.79 19.39
CA HIS A 90 -14.95 -12.83 19.80
C HIS A 90 -13.72 -13.51 20.43
N GLU A 91 -13.92 -14.51 21.30
CA GLU A 91 -12.82 -15.30 21.85
C GLU A 91 -12.04 -16.03 20.76
N ILE A 92 -12.73 -16.62 19.78
CA ILE A 92 -12.09 -17.28 18.63
C ILE A 92 -11.32 -16.27 17.78
N ILE A 93 -11.89 -15.10 17.49
CA ILE A 93 -11.23 -14.03 16.71
C ILE A 93 -9.91 -13.63 17.37
N VAL A 94 -9.90 -13.49 18.69
CA VAL A 94 -8.68 -13.18 19.45
C VAL A 94 -7.62 -14.28 19.27
N LEU A 95 -7.99 -15.54 19.07
CA LEU A 95 -7.05 -16.65 18.87
C LEU A 95 -6.49 -16.74 17.44
N ILE A 96 -7.02 -15.99 16.48
CA ILE A 96 -6.54 -15.99 15.09
C ILE A 96 -5.13 -15.38 15.05
N SER A 97 -4.12 -16.23 14.88
CA SER A 97 -2.71 -15.83 14.83
C SER A 97 -2.07 -16.01 13.46
N SER A 98 -2.77 -16.58 12.47
CA SER A 98 -2.28 -16.67 11.10
C SER A 98 -3.36 -16.31 10.08
N PHE A 99 -2.92 -15.88 8.89
CA PHE A 99 -3.85 -15.60 7.80
C PHE A 99 -4.64 -16.84 7.35
N HIS A 100 -4.07 -18.04 7.51
CA HIS A 100 -4.80 -19.27 7.20
C HIS A 100 -5.97 -19.49 8.15
N ASP A 101 -5.76 -19.26 9.45
CA ASP A 101 -6.81 -19.39 10.46
C ASP A 101 -7.88 -18.32 10.23
N PHE A 102 -7.46 -17.11 9.83
CA PHE A 102 -8.35 -16.05 9.39
C PHE A 102 -9.22 -16.50 8.20
N LEU A 103 -8.63 -17.10 7.17
CA LEU A 103 -9.37 -17.63 6.02
C LEU A 103 -10.36 -18.73 6.42
N ALA A 104 -9.95 -19.66 7.28
CA ALA A 104 -10.82 -20.70 7.82
C ALA A 104 -12.02 -20.08 8.58
N PHE A 105 -11.75 -19.05 9.39
CA PHE A 105 -12.78 -18.33 10.13
C PHE A 105 -13.79 -17.65 9.20
N ILE A 106 -13.33 -16.82 8.25
CA ILE A 106 -14.24 -16.09 7.35
C ILE A 106 -14.96 -16.99 6.34
N SER A 107 -14.42 -18.19 6.05
CA SER A 107 -15.06 -19.16 5.16
C SER A 107 -16.13 -20.00 5.86
N THR A 108 -16.22 -19.96 7.19
CA THR A 108 -17.15 -20.81 7.96
C THR A 108 -18.62 -20.51 7.62
N CYS A 109 -19.10 -19.28 7.84
CA CYS A 109 -20.45 -18.86 7.43
C CYS A 109 -20.62 -17.33 7.40
N ARG A 110 -21.85 -16.83 7.15
CA ARG A 110 -22.14 -15.38 7.11
C ARG A 110 -22.11 -14.73 8.51
N SER A 111 -22.60 -15.40 9.55
CA SER A 111 -22.61 -14.83 10.91
C SER A 111 -21.20 -14.62 11.46
N TRP A 112 -20.28 -15.55 11.18
CA TRP A 112 -18.87 -15.41 11.58
C TRP A 112 -18.18 -14.21 10.90
N ARG A 113 -18.43 -14.01 9.60
CA ARG A 113 -17.95 -12.82 8.87
C ARG A 113 -18.54 -11.53 9.40
N ALA A 114 -19.81 -11.54 9.81
CA ALA A 114 -20.45 -10.40 10.43
C ALA A 114 -19.82 -10.08 11.78
N ALA A 115 -19.60 -11.10 12.63
CA ALA A 115 -18.94 -10.95 13.93
C ALA A 115 -17.53 -10.37 13.82
N LEU A 116 -16.75 -10.81 12.82
CA LEU A 116 -15.44 -10.21 12.52
C LEU A 116 -15.56 -8.74 12.10
N SER A 117 -16.57 -8.40 11.30
CA SER A 117 -16.77 -7.03 10.80
C SER A 117 -17.24 -6.08 11.90
N SER A 118 -17.94 -6.58 12.92
CA SER A 118 -18.30 -5.84 14.13
C SER A 118 -17.19 -5.81 15.18
N PHE A 119 -16.13 -6.60 15.01
CA PHE A 119 -15.06 -6.70 15.98
C PHE A 119 -14.23 -5.41 16.00
N PRO A 120 -13.86 -4.85 17.18
CA PRO A 120 -13.19 -3.56 17.24
C PRO A 120 -11.90 -3.51 16.43
N SER A 121 -11.71 -2.40 15.71
CA SER A 121 -10.56 -2.20 14.82
C SER A 121 -9.20 -2.25 15.54
N VAL A 122 -9.22 -1.96 16.86
CA VAL A 122 -8.06 -1.94 17.75
C VAL A 122 -7.42 -3.34 17.90
N TYR A 123 -8.16 -4.41 17.63
CA TYR A 123 -7.70 -5.79 17.71
C TYR A 123 -7.54 -6.49 16.35
N THR A 124 -7.72 -5.76 15.23
CA THR A 124 -7.97 -6.39 13.91
C THR A 124 -6.81 -7.21 13.36
N PHE A 125 -5.59 -7.04 13.87
CA PHE A 125 -4.46 -7.80 13.37
C PHE A 125 -3.61 -8.33 14.53
N SER A 126 -4.03 -9.48 15.07
CA SER A 126 -3.18 -10.33 15.92
C SER A 126 -2.19 -11.18 15.12
N PHE A 127 -2.22 -11.04 13.78
CA PHE A 127 -1.31 -11.66 12.84
C PHE A 127 -0.63 -10.57 11.98
N PRO A 128 0.58 -10.82 11.47
CA PRO A 128 1.39 -9.81 10.81
C PRO A 128 0.90 -9.54 9.37
N PRO A 129 1.24 -8.36 8.80
CA PRO A 129 1.04 -8.10 7.38
C PRO A 129 1.90 -9.04 6.52
N PHE A 130 1.48 -9.23 5.27
CA PHE A 130 2.26 -9.97 4.29
C PHE A 130 3.45 -9.15 3.83
N HIS A 131 4.58 -9.84 3.66
CA HIS A 131 5.71 -9.29 2.93
C HIS A 131 5.43 -9.41 1.44
N PHE A 132 5.40 -8.28 0.75
CA PHE A 132 5.32 -8.18 -0.70
C PHE A 132 6.73 -8.01 -1.27
N GLU A 133 7.11 -8.91 -2.17
CA GLU A 133 8.38 -8.85 -2.87
C GLU A 133 8.17 -8.86 -4.39
N PRO A 134 8.56 -7.81 -5.12
CA PRO A 134 8.50 -7.80 -6.58
C PRO A 134 9.54 -8.78 -7.16
N PHE A 135 9.18 -9.51 -8.22
CA PHE A 135 10.13 -10.34 -8.97
C PHE A 135 10.99 -9.46 -9.88
N GLY A 136 12.30 -9.65 -9.80
CA GLY A 136 13.29 -8.90 -10.57
C GLY A 136 14.50 -8.58 -9.69
N PRO A 137 15.54 -7.92 -10.24
CA PRO A 137 16.58 -7.36 -9.38
C PRO A 137 15.92 -6.42 -8.36
N TYR A 138 16.25 -6.61 -7.08
CA TYR A 138 15.83 -5.68 -6.04
C TYR A 138 16.48 -4.33 -6.32
N PHE A 139 15.65 -3.30 -6.40
CA PHE A 139 16.10 -1.92 -6.44
C PHE A 139 15.74 -1.31 -5.11
N LEU A 140 16.73 -0.79 -4.40
CA LEU A 140 16.40 0.09 -3.30
C LEU A 140 15.62 1.27 -3.88
N PRO A 141 14.59 1.76 -3.17
CA PRO A 141 14.13 3.10 -3.41
C PRO A 141 15.38 3.99 -3.47
N HIS A 142 15.49 4.86 -4.47
CA HIS A 142 16.63 5.79 -4.70
C HIS A 142 17.82 5.26 -5.55
N SER A 143 17.78 4.07 -6.16
CA SER A 143 18.85 3.62 -7.08
C SER A 143 18.66 4.06 -8.55
N ARG A 144 19.29 5.19 -8.95
CA ARG A 144 19.49 5.70 -10.33
C ARG A 144 18.25 5.88 -11.24
N GLY A 145 17.72 7.12 -11.23
CA GLY A 145 16.94 7.75 -12.31
C GLY A 145 15.52 7.20 -12.51
N ILE A 146 14.54 8.07 -12.83
CA ILE A 146 13.13 7.69 -13.02
C ILE A 146 13.01 6.62 -14.13
N LYS A 147 12.66 5.38 -13.76
CA LYS A 147 12.38 4.28 -14.68
C LYS A 147 10.95 3.79 -14.52
N CYS A 148 10.09 4.12 -15.49
CA CYS A 148 8.72 3.61 -15.51
C CYS A 148 8.66 2.09 -15.37
N LEU A 149 7.69 1.58 -14.60
CA LEU A 149 7.44 0.15 -14.48
C LEU A 149 6.66 -0.37 -15.67
N LEU A 150 7.18 -1.41 -16.32
CA LEU A 150 6.43 -2.20 -17.28
C LEU A 150 5.54 -3.20 -16.53
N LEU A 151 4.28 -2.81 -16.27
CA LEU A 151 3.31 -3.62 -15.51
C LEU A 151 3.07 -5.01 -16.11
N SER A 152 3.22 -5.18 -17.42
CA SER A 152 3.05 -6.47 -18.10
C SER A 152 4.10 -7.51 -17.65
N ASN A 153 5.21 -7.05 -17.07
CA ASN A 153 6.24 -7.89 -16.48
C ASN A 153 6.22 -7.89 -14.94
N CYS A 154 5.36 -7.09 -14.30
CA CYS A 154 5.26 -7.04 -12.85
C CYS A 154 4.68 -8.35 -12.33
N LYS A 155 5.56 -9.13 -11.70
CA LYS A 155 5.19 -10.26 -10.86
C LYS A 155 5.61 -9.92 -9.44
N TRP A 156 4.93 -10.50 -8.45
CA TRP A 156 5.35 -10.41 -7.06
C TRP A 156 5.05 -11.69 -6.30
N GLN A 157 5.70 -11.83 -5.16
CA GLN A 157 5.49 -12.88 -4.18
C GLN A 157 4.95 -12.25 -2.90
N LEU A 158 3.90 -12.85 -2.36
CA LEU A 158 3.40 -12.55 -1.02
C LEU A 158 3.85 -13.65 -0.08
N THR A 159 4.56 -13.29 0.98
CA THR A 159 5.07 -14.22 1.98
C THR A 159 4.43 -13.90 3.33
N ASP A 160 3.86 -14.93 3.96
CA ASP A 160 3.32 -14.83 5.32
C ASP A 160 4.45 -14.98 6.35
N PRO A 161 4.71 -13.98 7.21
CA PRO A 161 5.72 -14.10 8.26
C PRO A 161 5.47 -15.26 9.23
N CYS A 162 4.20 -15.63 9.49
CA CYS A 162 3.84 -16.76 10.36
C CYS A 162 4.24 -18.11 9.75
N LYS A 163 4.25 -18.20 8.42
CA LYS A 163 4.37 -19.44 7.67
C LYS A 163 5.21 -19.23 6.41
N LYS A 164 6.52 -19.03 6.58
CA LYS A 164 7.48 -18.76 5.48
C LYS A 164 7.43 -19.75 4.32
N ASN A 165 7.03 -21.00 4.58
CA ASN A 165 6.91 -22.05 3.56
C ASN A 165 5.72 -21.82 2.61
N PHE A 166 4.75 -20.99 3.00
CA PHE A 166 3.60 -20.64 2.20
C PHE A 166 3.83 -19.26 1.59
N SER A 167 4.31 -19.26 0.35
CA SER A 167 4.44 -18.05 -0.44
C SER A 167 3.52 -18.13 -1.65
N LEU A 168 2.86 -17.01 -1.94
CA LEU A 168 1.90 -16.90 -3.01
C LEU A 168 2.48 -16.06 -4.13
N ARG A 169 2.75 -16.70 -5.26
CA ARG A 169 3.21 -16.00 -6.46
C ARG A 169 2.03 -15.43 -7.22
N ARG A 170 2.15 -14.18 -7.63
CA ARG A 170 1.14 -13.41 -8.35
C ARG A 170 1.78 -12.60 -9.45
N SER A 171 0.97 -12.23 -10.43
CA SER A 171 1.37 -11.43 -11.58
C SER A 171 0.22 -10.55 -12.00
N VAL A 172 0.53 -9.35 -12.48
CA VAL A 172 -0.49 -8.55 -13.16
C VAL A 172 -0.94 -9.30 -14.42
N PRO A 173 -2.24 -9.48 -14.66
CA PRO A 173 -2.74 -10.08 -15.90
C PRO A 173 -2.21 -9.33 -17.14
N GLN A 174 -2.01 -10.03 -18.25
CA GLN A 174 -1.59 -9.44 -19.54
C GLN A 174 -2.58 -8.34 -20.00
N ASN A 175 -2.12 -7.39 -20.82
CA ASN A 175 -2.86 -6.19 -21.31
C ASN A 175 -2.91 -4.99 -20.35
N THR A 176 -1.80 -4.65 -19.70
CA THR A 176 -1.63 -3.33 -19.06
C THR A 176 -0.89 -2.37 -19.99
N PRO A 177 -1.11 -1.05 -19.86
CA PRO A 177 -0.21 -0.04 -20.44
C PRO A 177 1.25 -0.38 -20.17
N ASP A 178 2.10 -0.14 -21.17
CA ASP A 178 3.51 -0.58 -21.14
C ASP A 178 4.35 0.17 -20.10
N THR A 179 3.86 1.28 -19.55
CA THR A 179 4.59 1.99 -18.49
C THR A 179 3.60 2.54 -17.48
N MET A 180 3.85 2.36 -16.19
CA MET A 180 3.12 3.02 -15.10
C MET A 180 4.08 3.46 -13.99
N HIS A 181 3.65 4.45 -13.21
CA HIS A 181 4.28 4.88 -11.98
C HIS A 181 3.49 4.33 -10.80
N TYR A 182 4.20 3.74 -9.84
CA TYR A 182 3.62 3.38 -8.56
C TYR A 182 3.24 4.63 -7.77
N LEU A 183 2.16 4.60 -6.99
CA LEU A 183 1.71 5.71 -6.13
C LEU A 183 1.56 5.31 -4.66
N GLY A 184 1.76 4.04 -4.32
CA GLY A 184 1.56 3.51 -2.97
C GLY A 184 0.55 2.34 -2.96
N CYS A 185 0.30 1.82 -1.76
CA CYS A 185 -0.68 0.77 -1.55
C CYS A 185 -1.62 1.12 -0.40
N SER A 186 -2.85 0.62 -0.46
CA SER A 186 -3.86 0.87 0.55
C SER A 186 -4.93 -0.21 0.50
N PHE A 187 -5.36 -0.71 1.65
CA PHE A 187 -6.40 -1.74 1.78
C PHE A 187 -6.20 -2.98 0.87
N GLY A 188 -4.95 -3.40 0.66
CA GLY A 188 -4.60 -4.55 -0.18
C GLY A 188 -4.57 -4.28 -1.70
N TYR A 189 -4.77 -3.04 -2.12
CA TYR A 189 -4.64 -2.60 -3.50
C TYR A 189 -3.33 -1.84 -3.70
N LEU A 190 -2.63 -2.15 -4.79
CA LEU A 190 -1.53 -1.36 -5.33
C LEU A 190 -2.12 -0.28 -6.24
N ILE A 191 -1.63 0.95 -6.13
CA ILE A 191 -2.15 2.11 -6.87
C ILE A 191 -1.09 2.57 -7.87
N PHE A 192 -1.51 2.72 -9.13
CA PHE A 192 -0.65 3.12 -10.24
C PHE A 192 -1.27 4.24 -11.06
N THR A 193 -0.41 4.94 -11.80
CA THR A 193 -0.80 5.98 -12.76
C THR A 193 0.04 5.92 -14.03
N TYR A 194 -0.56 6.29 -15.16
CA TYR A 194 0.11 6.59 -16.41
C TYR A 194 -0.62 7.72 -17.12
N GLU A 195 0.06 8.86 -17.28
CA GLU A 195 -0.56 10.09 -17.76
C GLU A 195 -1.81 10.43 -16.94
N GLU A 196 -3.01 10.36 -17.53
CA GLU A 196 -4.30 10.59 -16.87
C GLU A 196 -5.01 9.31 -16.43
N ASP A 197 -4.48 8.14 -16.81
CA ASP A 197 -5.04 6.85 -16.46
C ASP A 197 -4.55 6.42 -15.08
N TYR A 198 -5.46 5.89 -14.28
CA TYR A 198 -5.17 5.33 -12.96
C TYR A 198 -5.59 3.87 -12.92
N LEU A 199 -4.90 3.09 -12.09
CA LEU A 199 -5.15 1.66 -11.99
C LEU A 199 -4.95 1.21 -10.55
N LEU A 200 -5.97 0.56 -9.99
CA LEU A 200 -5.84 -0.20 -8.77
C LEU A 200 -5.69 -1.68 -9.13
N VAL A 201 -4.74 -2.35 -8.48
CA VAL A 201 -4.51 -3.78 -8.64
C VAL A 201 -4.58 -4.45 -7.27
N ASP A 202 -5.53 -5.37 -7.10
CA ASP A 202 -5.61 -6.18 -5.89
C ASP A 202 -4.36 -7.07 -5.78
N ALA A 203 -3.57 -6.89 -4.71
CA ALA A 203 -2.29 -7.58 -4.56
C ALA A 203 -2.45 -9.11 -4.42
N TYR A 204 -3.61 -9.57 -3.93
CA TYR A 204 -3.89 -10.99 -3.72
C TYR A 204 -4.43 -11.68 -4.97
N THR A 205 -5.35 -11.05 -5.70
CA THR A 205 -6.05 -11.67 -6.84
C THR A 205 -5.49 -11.22 -8.19
N GLY A 206 -4.78 -10.09 -8.24
CA GLY A 206 -4.38 -9.43 -9.48
C GLY A 206 -5.54 -8.75 -10.22
N ALA A 207 -6.74 -8.69 -9.61
CA ALA A 207 -7.90 -8.03 -10.20
C ALA A 207 -7.63 -6.53 -10.37
N LYS A 208 -8.10 -5.98 -11.50
CA LYS A 208 -7.85 -4.61 -11.91
C LYS A 208 -9.11 -3.77 -11.80
N VAL A 209 -8.95 -2.54 -11.35
CA VAL A 209 -10.01 -1.51 -11.37
C VAL A 209 -9.41 -0.25 -11.98
N LYS A 210 -10.11 0.34 -12.94
CA LYS A 210 -9.75 1.62 -13.54
C LYS A 210 -10.71 2.70 -13.04
N PRO A 211 -10.24 3.70 -12.28
CA PRO A 211 -10.97 4.93 -12.02
C PRO A 211 -11.25 5.71 -13.33
N PRO A 212 -12.16 6.70 -13.29
CA PRO A 212 -12.33 7.64 -14.40
C PRO A 212 -11.03 8.43 -14.65
N LYS A 213 -10.85 8.92 -15.87
CA LYS A 213 -9.68 9.72 -16.22
C LYS A 213 -9.72 11.06 -15.47
N LEU A 214 -8.56 11.49 -14.99
CA LEU A 214 -8.41 12.84 -14.45
C LEU A 214 -8.35 13.85 -15.62
N PRO A 215 -8.70 15.13 -15.42
CA PRO A 215 -8.55 16.16 -16.45
C PRO A 215 -7.10 16.29 -16.97
N TYR A 216 -6.95 16.65 -18.25
CA TYR A 216 -5.76 16.48 -19.12
C TYR A 216 -4.43 17.16 -18.68
N ASP A 217 -4.39 17.88 -17.56
CA ASP A 217 -3.22 18.68 -17.18
C ASP A 217 -2.51 18.22 -15.89
N ILE A 218 -2.94 17.10 -15.28
CA ILE A 218 -2.50 16.73 -13.94
C ILE A 218 -1.62 15.48 -13.96
N ARG A 219 -0.30 15.68 -14.05
CA ARG A 219 0.71 14.60 -14.03
C ARG A 219 1.20 14.32 -12.60
N ILE A 220 0.41 13.55 -11.83
CA ILE A 220 0.71 13.18 -10.42
C ILE A 220 1.95 12.27 -10.33
N GLY A 221 2.08 11.30 -11.23
CA GLY A 221 3.12 10.27 -11.18
C GLY A 221 4.56 10.76 -11.38
N TRP A 222 4.75 11.90 -12.04
CA TRP A 222 6.09 12.43 -12.34
C TRP A 222 6.73 13.14 -11.13
N PHE A 223 5.93 13.62 -10.17
CA PHE A 223 6.40 14.47 -9.06
C PHE A 223 6.29 13.84 -7.67
N SER A 224 6.31 12.51 -7.59
CA SER A 224 6.21 11.77 -6.32
C SER A 224 4.83 11.89 -5.64
N GLY A 225 3.75 11.78 -6.40
CA GLY A 225 2.41 11.73 -5.80
C GLY A 225 2.15 10.49 -4.96
N ILE A 226 1.21 10.60 -4.03
CA ILE A 226 0.75 9.52 -3.15
C ILE A 226 -0.71 9.19 -3.45
N GLY A 227 -1.02 7.90 -3.51
CA GLY A 227 -2.39 7.41 -3.58
C GLY A 227 -2.78 6.68 -2.30
N MET A 228 -3.99 6.92 -1.79
CA MET A 228 -4.53 6.21 -0.63
C MET A 228 -6.04 5.98 -0.77
N LEU A 229 -6.54 4.84 -0.32
CA LEU A 229 -7.96 4.62 -0.10
C LEU A 229 -8.32 5.04 1.34
N THR A 230 -9.50 5.63 1.53
CA THR A 230 -10.02 6.03 2.86
C THR A 230 -10.70 4.90 3.62
N ALA A 231 -11.11 3.84 2.90
CA ALA A 231 -11.78 2.67 3.43
C ALA A 231 -11.47 1.45 2.55
N PRO A 232 -11.87 0.24 2.94
CA PRO A 232 -11.74 -0.94 2.09
C PRO A 232 -12.45 -0.71 0.76
N PHE A 233 -11.85 -1.11 -0.37
CA PHE A 233 -12.33 -0.75 -1.70
C PHE A 233 -13.82 -1.07 -1.96
N ARG A 234 -14.33 -2.16 -1.37
CA ARG A 234 -15.73 -2.58 -1.52
C ARG A 234 -16.71 -1.85 -0.60
N SER A 235 -16.23 -0.97 0.27
CA SER A 235 -17.07 -0.16 1.15
C SER A 235 -17.80 0.91 0.36
N SER A 236 -19.08 1.15 0.68
CA SER A 236 -19.92 2.17 0.04
C SER A 236 -19.37 3.60 0.18
N ASN A 237 -18.59 3.87 1.23
CA ASN A 237 -17.96 5.16 1.48
C ASN A 237 -16.48 5.21 1.08
N SER A 238 -15.97 4.19 0.38
CA SER A 238 -14.59 4.15 -0.06
C SER A 238 -14.30 5.25 -1.06
N ARG A 239 -13.28 6.06 -0.77
CA ARG A 239 -12.77 7.12 -1.64
C ARG A 239 -11.29 6.88 -1.90
N LEU A 240 -10.88 7.00 -3.16
CA LEU A 240 -9.48 7.08 -3.57
C LEU A 240 -9.05 8.55 -3.53
N LEU A 241 -8.00 8.81 -2.76
CA LEU A 241 -7.35 10.11 -2.68
C LEU A 241 -6.02 10.05 -3.42
N LEU A 242 -5.77 11.06 -4.27
CA LEU A 242 -4.51 11.26 -4.96
C LEU A 242 -3.94 12.62 -4.56
N PHE A 243 -2.73 12.63 -4.04
CA PHE A 243 -2.06 13.83 -3.59
C PHE A 243 -1.05 14.30 -4.64
N SER A 244 -1.26 15.52 -5.13
CA SER A 244 -0.25 16.28 -5.88
C SER A 244 0.41 17.32 -4.96
N ARG A 245 1.28 18.18 -5.51
CA ARG A 245 1.89 19.30 -4.76
C ARG A 245 0.91 20.42 -4.39
N ALA A 246 -0.14 20.60 -5.19
CA ALA A 246 -1.04 21.75 -5.08
C ALA A 246 -2.47 21.36 -4.74
N SER A 247 -2.87 20.13 -5.08
CA SER A 247 -4.25 19.66 -4.98
C SER A 247 -4.33 18.21 -4.54
N MET A 248 -5.41 17.89 -3.84
CA MET A 248 -5.86 16.54 -3.54
C MET A 248 -7.06 16.23 -4.43
N PHE A 249 -7.02 15.09 -5.11
CA PHE A 249 -8.10 14.60 -5.93
C PHE A 249 -8.81 13.46 -5.22
N GLU A 250 -10.13 13.55 -5.15
CA GLU A 250 -11.00 12.54 -4.54
C GLU A 250 -11.86 11.88 -5.61
N TRP A 251 -11.82 10.56 -5.66
CA TRP A 251 -12.76 9.75 -6.41
C TRP A 251 -13.53 8.87 -5.44
N GLN A 252 -14.85 9.08 -5.35
CA GLN A 252 -15.72 8.14 -4.67
C GLN A 252 -15.86 6.89 -5.54
N VAL A 253 -15.50 5.73 -4.97
CA VAL A 253 -15.48 4.47 -5.72
C VAL A 253 -16.88 4.19 -6.30
N GLY A 254 -16.94 3.96 -7.61
CA GLY A 254 -18.18 3.70 -8.34
C GLY A 254 -18.83 4.93 -8.99
N THR A 255 -18.26 6.12 -8.83
CA THR A 255 -18.69 7.34 -9.54
C THR A 255 -17.85 7.61 -10.79
N ASP A 256 -18.31 8.52 -11.66
CA ASP A 256 -17.67 8.79 -12.96
C ASP A 256 -16.78 10.04 -12.96
N SER A 257 -16.62 10.73 -11.82
CA SER A 257 -15.93 12.02 -11.74
C SER A 257 -15.01 12.14 -10.53
N TRP A 258 -14.03 13.03 -10.66
CA TRP A 258 -13.14 13.43 -9.58
C TRP A 258 -13.58 14.77 -8.98
N SER A 259 -13.41 14.91 -7.67
CA SER A 259 -13.44 16.20 -6.98
C SER A 259 -12.02 16.67 -6.70
N GLU A 260 -11.76 17.96 -6.84
CA GLU A 260 -10.45 18.57 -6.58
C GLU A 260 -10.53 19.51 -5.38
N TYR A 261 -9.55 19.41 -4.49
CA TYR A 261 -9.41 20.25 -3.32
C TYR A 261 -8.00 20.86 -3.26
N PRO A 262 -7.85 22.17 -3.01
CA PRO A 262 -6.54 22.79 -2.88
C PRO A 262 -5.83 22.30 -1.60
N LEU A 263 -4.58 21.86 -1.76
CA LEU A 263 -3.67 21.57 -0.67
C LEU A 263 -2.90 22.83 -0.29
N ASN A 264 -3.30 23.48 0.79
CA ASN A 264 -2.64 24.67 1.34
C ASN A 264 -1.34 24.35 2.10
N LEU A 265 -0.55 23.39 1.60
CA LEU A 265 0.70 22.91 2.22
C LEU A 265 1.91 23.80 1.87
N GLY A 266 1.71 25.05 1.44
CA GLY A 266 2.80 25.90 0.96
C GLY A 266 3.52 25.36 -0.29
N ARG A 267 2.83 24.54 -1.10
CA ARG A 267 3.38 23.78 -2.25
C ARG A 267 4.39 22.69 -1.88
N GLU A 268 4.46 22.31 -0.61
CA GLU A 268 5.26 21.16 -0.19
C GLU A 268 4.64 19.83 -0.59
N ARG A 269 5.50 18.83 -0.74
CA ARG A 269 5.05 17.47 -1.08
C ARG A 269 4.56 16.76 0.18
N VAL A 270 3.50 15.98 -0.01
CA VAL A 270 3.11 14.98 0.98
C VAL A 270 4.20 13.91 1.05
N HIS A 271 4.67 13.63 2.26
CA HIS A 271 5.70 12.64 2.53
C HIS A 271 5.10 11.28 2.89
N GLN A 272 4.11 11.27 3.80
CA GLN A 272 3.33 10.09 4.15
C GLN A 272 1.94 10.52 4.59
N THR A 273 0.98 9.60 4.47
CA THR A 273 -0.40 9.79 4.89
C THR A 273 -0.88 8.60 5.74
N VAL A 274 -1.67 8.85 6.78
CA VAL A 274 -2.23 7.81 7.66
C VAL A 274 -3.65 8.18 8.11
N LEU A 275 -4.52 7.18 8.28
CA LEU A 275 -5.87 7.35 8.83
C LEU A 275 -5.85 7.13 10.34
N PHE A 276 -6.23 8.13 11.12
CA PHE A 276 -6.23 8.05 12.58
C PHE A 276 -7.41 8.82 13.18
N LYS A 277 -8.19 8.15 14.04
CA LYS A 277 -9.35 8.72 14.74
C LYS A 277 -10.33 9.49 13.84
N GLY A 278 -10.55 9.01 12.61
CA GLY A 278 -11.47 9.62 11.64
C GLY A 278 -10.89 10.77 10.82
N TYR A 279 -9.64 11.15 11.05
CA TYR A 279 -8.92 12.16 10.28
C TYR A 279 -7.85 11.51 9.41
N ILE A 280 -7.53 12.16 8.29
CA ILE A 280 -6.36 11.83 7.48
C ILE A 280 -5.22 12.71 7.97
N TYR A 281 -4.22 12.11 8.59
CA TYR A 281 -2.99 12.81 8.96
C TYR A 281 -2.02 12.77 7.79
N VAL A 282 -1.39 13.91 7.53
CA VAL A 282 -0.45 14.13 6.46
C VAL A 282 0.81 14.73 7.06
N ILE A 283 1.94 14.07 6.88
CA ILE A 283 3.25 14.69 7.14
C ILE A 283 3.82 15.12 5.80
N ASP A 284 4.30 16.36 5.73
CA ASP A 284 4.98 16.87 4.55
C ASP A 284 6.51 16.70 4.64
N VAL A 285 7.21 17.04 3.56
CA VAL A 285 8.68 16.94 3.49
C VAL A 285 9.42 17.88 4.44
N LEU A 286 8.75 18.90 5.00
CA LEU A 286 9.28 19.76 6.05
C LEU A 286 8.88 19.27 7.45
N LEU A 287 8.31 18.06 7.55
CA LEU A 287 7.88 17.40 8.77
C LEU A 287 6.72 18.08 9.48
N ARG A 288 6.00 19.00 8.82
CA ARG A 288 4.79 19.58 9.40
C ARG A 288 3.67 18.55 9.33
N LEU A 289 2.93 18.42 10.43
CA LEU A 289 1.80 17.51 10.53
C LEU A 289 0.51 18.27 10.24
N HIS A 290 -0.30 17.75 9.33
CA HIS A 290 -1.58 18.32 8.95
C HIS A 290 -2.68 17.29 9.16
N THR A 291 -3.89 17.76 9.46
CA THR A 291 -5.12 16.97 9.47
C THR A 291 -5.98 17.39 8.30
N ILE A 292 -6.51 16.40 7.57
CA ILE A 292 -7.48 16.58 6.51
C ILE A 292 -8.79 15.92 6.95
N GLN A 293 -9.87 16.68 6.83
CA GLN A 293 -11.23 16.23 7.04
C GLN A 293 -12.00 16.41 5.73
N LEU A 294 -12.64 15.34 5.24
CA LEU A 294 -13.40 15.36 3.98
C LEU A 294 -14.87 15.78 4.20
N THR A 295 -15.46 15.42 5.33
CA THR A 295 -16.88 15.63 5.65
C THR A 295 -17.05 16.22 7.05
N PRO A 296 -18.00 17.15 7.27
CA PRO A 296 -19.04 17.63 6.35
C PRO A 296 -18.56 18.67 5.33
N GLN A 297 -17.41 19.30 5.57
CA GLN A 297 -16.75 20.21 4.63
C GLN A 297 -15.27 19.87 4.58
N PHE A 298 -14.67 20.03 3.40
CA PHE A 298 -13.23 19.85 3.23
C PHE A 298 -12.48 20.90 4.05
N SER A 299 -11.57 20.43 4.91
CA SER A 299 -10.66 21.31 5.63
C SER A 299 -9.29 20.66 5.78
N ILE A 300 -8.26 21.50 5.72
CA ILE A 300 -6.89 21.15 6.05
C ILE A 300 -6.40 22.07 7.16
N GLN A 301 -5.83 21.50 8.21
CA GLN A 301 -5.34 22.25 9.37
C GLN A 301 -3.98 21.71 9.78
N GLU A 302 -3.00 22.60 9.93
CA GLU A 302 -1.72 22.26 10.54
C GLU A 302 -1.92 21.98 12.03
N VAL A 303 -1.32 20.90 12.52
CA VAL A 303 -1.31 20.56 13.94
C VAL A 303 -0.14 21.29 14.58
N ASP A 304 -0.41 22.13 15.56
CA ASP A 304 0.64 22.82 16.30
C ASP A 304 1.43 21.82 17.16
N ILE A 305 2.73 21.68 16.84
CA ILE A 305 3.61 20.67 17.44
C ILE A 305 4.92 21.31 17.90
N THR A 306 5.26 21.04 19.16
CA THR A 306 6.58 21.35 19.71
C THR A 306 7.56 20.20 19.50
N TRP A 307 8.71 20.52 18.94
CA TRP A 307 9.80 19.59 18.62
C TRP A 307 10.94 19.58 19.67
N GLU A 308 10.79 20.32 20.76
CA GLU A 308 11.82 20.51 21.82
C GLU A 308 12.29 19.21 22.48
N SER A 309 11.48 18.16 22.44
CA SER A 309 11.81 16.85 23.02
C SER A 309 12.78 16.03 22.16
N LEU A 310 13.08 16.45 20.93
CA LEU A 310 13.98 15.75 20.03
C LEU A 310 15.39 16.33 20.12
N HIS A 311 16.37 15.49 20.43
CA HIS A 311 17.79 15.87 20.38
C HIS A 311 18.26 16.23 18.95
N THR A 312 17.64 15.63 17.94
CA THR A 312 17.89 15.84 16.52
C THR A 312 16.58 15.78 15.76
N LEU A 313 16.37 16.69 14.80
CA LEU A 313 15.21 16.60 13.90
C LEU A 313 15.26 15.29 13.11
N PRO A 314 14.14 14.55 13.01
CA PRO A 314 14.11 13.28 12.30
C PRO A 314 14.32 13.56 10.81
N ILE A 315 15.06 12.70 10.12
CA ILE A 315 15.45 12.99 8.73
C ILE A 315 14.40 12.46 7.75
N ASN A 316 13.80 11.32 8.08
CA ASN A 316 12.87 10.60 7.21
C ASN A 316 11.95 9.67 8.02
N PRO A 317 11.09 10.20 8.91
CA PRO A 317 10.33 9.38 9.85
C PRO A 317 9.18 8.62 9.19
N TRP A 318 8.68 7.57 9.84
CA TRP A 318 7.41 6.92 9.51
C TRP A 318 6.34 7.32 10.51
N LEU A 319 5.17 7.71 10.02
CA LEU A 319 3.95 7.73 10.81
C LEU A 319 3.34 6.33 10.86
N VAL A 320 3.01 5.87 12.06
CA VAL A 320 2.42 4.56 12.31
C VAL A 320 1.27 4.70 13.29
N VAL A 321 0.11 4.15 12.93
CA VAL A 321 -1.00 4.03 13.86
C VAL A 321 -0.82 2.76 14.68
N CYS A 322 -0.75 2.91 15.99
CA CYS A 322 -0.59 1.82 16.95
C CYS A 322 -1.71 1.87 17.97
N SER A 323 -2.75 1.06 17.75
CA SER A 323 -3.97 1.07 18.56
C SER A 323 -4.62 2.46 18.59
N ASP A 324 -4.61 3.14 19.74
CA ASP A 324 -5.15 4.49 19.95
C ASP A 324 -4.08 5.59 19.92
N MET A 325 -2.83 5.23 19.58
CA MET A 325 -1.67 6.12 19.50
C MET A 325 -1.26 6.40 18.06
N LEU A 326 -0.83 7.63 17.80
CA LEU A 326 -0.09 8.00 16.61
C LEU A 326 1.39 8.04 16.95
N LEU A 327 2.17 7.17 16.31
CA LEU A 327 3.60 7.03 16.52
C LEU A 327 4.39 7.61 15.36
N MET A 328 5.56 8.16 15.68
CA MET A 328 6.61 8.52 14.74
C MET A 328 7.80 7.60 14.98
N VAL A 329 8.22 6.85 13.96
CA VAL A 329 9.43 6.02 14.00
C VAL A 329 10.51 6.75 13.22
N ASP A 330 11.65 7.03 13.85
CA ASP A 330 12.81 7.63 13.21
C ASP A 330 13.99 6.67 13.22
N LEU A 331 14.83 6.76 12.19
CA LEU A 331 16.10 6.04 12.14
C LEU A 331 17.24 7.02 12.34
N THR A 332 17.62 7.22 13.60
CA THR A 332 18.60 8.21 14.00
C THR A 332 20.02 7.67 13.80
N LEU A 333 20.88 8.50 13.20
CA LEU A 333 22.31 8.21 13.12
C LEU A 333 23.02 8.68 14.38
N ARG A 334 23.71 7.76 15.04
CA ARG A 334 24.67 8.08 16.11
C ARG A 334 26.08 7.95 15.55
N SER A 335 26.78 9.07 15.48
CA SER A 335 28.20 9.11 15.14
C SER A 335 29.00 9.18 16.43
N ASP A 336 29.62 8.06 16.82
CA ASP A 336 30.72 8.07 17.77
C ASP A 336 32.03 7.83 17.02
N LYS A 337 33.13 8.39 17.54
CA LYS A 337 34.39 8.73 16.85
C LYS A 337 35.06 7.63 15.98
N GLU A 338 34.59 6.39 15.98
CA GLU A 338 35.11 5.30 15.13
C GLU A 338 34.03 4.39 14.48
N LEU A 339 32.77 4.43 14.93
CA LEU A 339 31.66 3.65 14.34
C LEU A 339 30.40 4.53 14.21
N SER A 340 29.92 4.72 12.98
CA SER A 340 28.54 5.14 12.77
C SER A 340 27.62 3.99 13.18
N SER A 341 26.59 4.24 13.98
CA SER A 341 25.51 3.28 14.24
C SER A 341 24.17 3.93 13.95
N SER A 342 23.22 3.13 13.48
CA SER A 342 21.85 3.59 13.28
C SER A 342 20.98 2.96 14.35
N ILE A 343 20.11 3.75 14.98
CA ILE A 343 19.19 3.30 16.03
C ILE A 343 17.78 3.73 15.66
N PHE A 344 16.82 2.81 15.78
CA PHE A 344 15.42 3.19 15.71
C PHE A 344 15.00 3.86 17.01
N GLU A 345 14.40 5.03 16.90
CA GLU A 345 13.74 5.73 17.98
C GLU A 345 12.25 5.88 17.66
N VAL A 346 11.40 5.76 18.67
CA VAL A 346 9.94 5.86 18.49
C VAL A 346 9.40 6.91 19.43
N PHE A 347 8.50 7.73 18.91
CA PHE A 347 7.86 8.81 19.63
C PHE A 347 6.34 8.68 19.50
N ARG A 348 5.61 8.88 20.59
CA ARG A 348 4.14 8.97 20.58
C ARG A 348 3.73 10.45 20.55
N LEU A 349 2.72 10.79 19.76
CA LEU A 349 2.14 12.14 19.79
C LEU A 349 1.23 12.28 21.01
N ASP A 350 1.52 13.26 21.86
CA ASP A 350 0.72 13.60 23.03
C ASP A 350 -0.19 14.78 22.73
N PHE A 351 -1.49 14.49 22.59
CA PHE A 351 -2.55 15.48 22.38
C PHE A 351 -3.06 16.09 23.70
N SER A 352 -2.55 15.68 24.87
CA SER A 352 -3.03 16.20 26.17
C SER A 352 -2.46 17.56 26.54
N VAL A 353 -1.49 18.05 25.76
CA VAL A 353 -0.86 19.36 25.92
C VAL A 353 -1.05 20.20 24.65
N GLU A 354 -1.05 21.52 24.80
CA GLU A 354 -1.16 22.47 23.70
C GLU A 354 0.04 23.45 23.76
N PRO A 355 0.87 23.55 22.72
CA PRO A 355 0.90 22.71 21.51
C PRO A 355 1.19 21.22 21.80
N ALA A 356 0.78 20.34 20.89
CA ALA A 356 1.03 18.91 21.00
C ALA A 356 2.54 18.62 20.98
N LYS A 357 2.98 17.49 21.54
CA LYS A 357 4.41 17.15 21.58
C LYS A 357 4.69 15.69 21.30
N TRP A 358 5.84 15.42 20.71
CA TRP A 358 6.36 14.07 20.53
C TRP A 358 7.03 13.61 21.82
N LEU A 359 6.61 12.47 22.37
CA LEU A 359 7.21 11.86 23.56
C LEU A 359 7.93 10.58 23.20
N LYS A 360 9.24 10.52 23.50
CA LYS A 360 10.04 9.32 23.26
C LYS A 360 9.50 8.13 24.04
N MET A 361 9.47 6.98 23.39
CA MET A 361 9.11 5.70 23.98
C MET A 361 10.38 4.87 24.22
N GLU A 362 10.51 4.33 25.43
CA GLU A 362 11.61 3.42 25.79
C GLU A 362 11.37 2.00 25.25
N LYS A 363 10.10 1.60 25.12
CA LYS A 363 9.69 0.27 24.64
C LYS A 363 8.33 0.33 23.95
N LEU A 364 8.10 -0.57 23.00
CA LEU A 364 6.78 -0.81 22.37
C LEU A 364 5.92 -1.82 23.14
N GLU A 365 6.43 -2.33 24.27
CA GLU A 365 5.79 -3.42 25.02
C GLU A 365 5.57 -4.65 24.13
N ASN A 366 4.35 -5.20 24.14
CA ASN A 366 3.93 -6.36 23.37
C ASN A 366 3.57 -6.04 21.90
N HIS A 367 4.03 -4.90 21.36
CA HIS A 367 3.78 -4.53 19.97
C HIS A 367 5.01 -4.77 19.09
N ALA A 368 4.75 -5.03 17.82
CA ALA A 368 5.71 -4.97 16.74
C ALA A 368 5.23 -3.98 15.66
N LEU A 369 6.16 -3.20 15.10
CA LEU A 369 5.88 -2.27 14.02
C LEU A 369 6.41 -2.81 12.70
N PHE A 370 5.72 -2.54 11.60
CA PHE A 370 6.09 -2.97 10.26
C PHE A 370 6.20 -1.75 9.36
N VAL A 371 7.40 -1.48 8.85
CA VAL A 371 7.70 -0.30 8.03
C VAL A 371 8.31 -0.68 6.69
N SER A 372 8.02 0.09 5.66
CA SER A 372 8.59 -0.07 4.32
C SER A 372 9.42 1.16 3.97
N LEU A 373 10.53 0.99 3.26
CA LEU A 373 11.43 2.09 2.93
C LEU A 373 10.74 3.18 2.09
N ASP A 374 9.85 2.77 1.19
CA ASP A 374 9.02 3.68 0.41
C ASP A 374 7.79 4.16 1.22
N LYS A 375 7.77 5.46 1.53
CA LYS A 375 6.83 6.15 2.43
C LYS A 375 5.42 6.32 1.88
N ARG A 376 5.24 6.03 0.60
CA ARG A 376 3.90 5.94 0.00
C ARG A 376 3.14 4.72 0.50
N ASN A 377 3.86 3.76 1.08
CA ASN A 377 3.26 2.58 1.69
C ASN A 377 2.92 2.84 3.16
N PRO A 378 1.78 2.34 3.65
CA PRO A 378 1.41 2.42 5.04
C PRO A 378 2.38 1.61 5.90
N ALA A 379 2.56 2.07 7.13
CA ALA A 379 3.17 1.29 8.20
C ALA A 379 2.09 0.66 9.05
N PHE A 380 2.39 -0.50 9.64
CA PHE A 380 1.44 -1.27 10.44
C PHE A 380 1.96 -1.52 11.84
N SER A 381 1.04 -1.80 12.74
CA SER A 381 1.34 -2.31 14.09
C SER A 381 0.61 -3.64 14.28
N CYS A 382 1.23 -4.54 15.04
CA CYS A 382 0.65 -5.82 15.45
C CYS A 382 0.88 -5.99 16.95
N MET A 383 -0.12 -6.48 17.66
CA MET A 383 -0.04 -6.81 19.09
C MET A 383 0.25 -8.32 19.26
N ASN A 384 1.00 -8.68 20.31
CA ASN A 384 1.37 -10.05 20.68
C ASN A 384 2.04 -10.86 19.55
N PRO A 385 3.15 -10.36 18.97
CA PRO A 385 3.82 -11.00 17.85
C PRO A 385 4.30 -12.44 18.12
N GLU A 386 4.50 -12.81 19.39
CA GLU A 386 4.87 -14.17 19.80
C GLU A 386 3.85 -15.22 19.34
N ARG A 387 2.58 -14.84 19.18
CA ARG A 387 1.50 -15.74 18.74
C ARG A 387 1.71 -16.32 17.34
N TRP A 388 2.51 -15.65 16.53
CA TRP A 388 2.89 -16.08 15.20
C TRP A 388 4.40 -16.35 15.06
N GLY A 389 5.12 -16.43 16.18
CA GLY A 389 6.57 -16.64 16.20
C GLY A 389 7.40 -15.37 15.94
N GLY A 390 6.78 -14.19 16.01
CA GLY A 390 7.45 -12.90 15.99
C GLY A 390 8.04 -12.49 17.33
N LYS A 391 8.59 -11.28 17.38
CA LYS A 391 9.22 -10.68 18.56
C LYS A 391 8.55 -9.35 18.90
N SER A 392 8.16 -9.19 20.17
CA SER A 392 7.74 -7.91 20.72
C SER A 392 8.87 -6.91 20.78
N ASN A 393 8.54 -5.63 20.98
CA ASN A 393 9.51 -4.55 21.07
C ASN A 393 10.41 -4.40 19.83
N CYS A 394 9.90 -4.80 18.66
CA CYS A 394 10.69 -4.85 17.42
C CYS A 394 10.05 -4.05 16.27
N ILE A 395 10.91 -3.53 15.39
CA ILE A 395 10.58 -2.96 14.09
C ILE A 395 10.99 -3.96 13.01
N TYR A 396 10.02 -4.31 12.17
CA TYR A 396 10.17 -5.16 11.00
C TYR A 396 10.26 -4.27 9.75
N VAL A 397 11.44 -4.21 9.15
CA VAL A 397 11.68 -3.39 7.96
C VAL A 397 11.62 -4.27 6.71
N ALA A 398 10.76 -3.89 5.76
CA ALA A 398 10.68 -4.54 4.46
C ALA A 398 12.00 -4.30 3.70
N ARG A 399 12.87 -5.31 3.75
CA ARG A 399 14.22 -5.38 3.18
C ARG A 399 15.08 -4.11 3.33
N LEU A 400 15.85 -4.04 4.40
CA LEU A 400 16.69 -2.87 4.70
C LEU A 400 18.04 -2.89 3.98
N PHE A 401 18.63 -4.06 3.73
CA PHE A 401 19.95 -4.21 3.15
C PHE A 401 19.89 -4.76 1.72
N GLU A 402 20.95 -4.48 0.96
CA GLU A 402 21.21 -5.06 -0.37
C GLU A 402 21.72 -6.51 -0.28
N ASP A 403 21.17 -7.31 0.64
CA ASP A 403 21.48 -8.73 0.73
C ASP A 403 20.46 -9.52 -0.12
N PRO A 404 20.90 -10.33 -1.11
CA PRO A 404 19.99 -11.16 -1.91
C PRO A 404 19.17 -12.15 -1.07
N ASP A 405 19.69 -12.61 0.07
CA ASP A 405 19.05 -13.58 0.95
C ASP A 405 18.16 -12.91 2.03
N GLU A 406 18.24 -11.58 2.17
CA GLU A 406 17.39 -10.85 3.10
C GLU A 406 15.98 -10.62 2.53
N THR A 407 15.00 -11.13 3.27
CA THR A 407 13.57 -10.88 3.01
C THR A 407 13.07 -9.66 3.79
N TRP A 408 13.38 -9.59 5.09
CA TRP A 408 13.12 -8.43 5.94
C TRP A 408 14.10 -8.43 7.12
N THR A 409 14.29 -7.25 7.70
CA THR A 409 15.13 -7.03 8.87
C THR A 409 14.26 -6.90 10.11
N VAL A 410 14.70 -7.50 11.22
CA VAL A 410 14.06 -7.32 12.53
C VAL A 410 15.05 -6.61 13.44
N VAL A 411 14.65 -5.44 13.95
CA VAL A 411 15.49 -4.63 14.84
C VAL A 411 14.72 -4.38 16.13
N GLU A 412 15.32 -4.71 17.26
CA GLU A 412 14.75 -4.38 18.56
C GLU A 412 14.88 -2.86 18.82
N LEU A 413 13.83 -2.26 19.38
CA LEU A 413 13.81 -0.83 19.66
C LEU A 413 14.97 -0.44 20.59
N GLY A 414 15.69 0.63 20.23
CA GLY A 414 16.83 1.13 21.00
C GLY A 414 18.14 0.38 20.79
N GLN A 415 18.15 -0.75 20.08
CA GLN A 415 19.41 -1.47 19.79
C GLN A 415 20.13 -0.88 18.56
N PRO A 416 21.48 -0.74 18.63
CA PRO A 416 22.27 -0.27 17.50
C PRO A 416 22.42 -1.32 16.41
N MET A 417 22.27 -0.87 15.16
CA MET A 417 22.48 -1.69 13.98
C MET A 417 23.96 -1.74 13.59
N GLN A 418 24.50 -2.95 13.45
CA GLN A 418 25.93 -3.19 13.18
C GLN A 418 26.36 -2.83 11.73
N ASN A 419 25.43 -2.80 10.76
CA ASN A 419 25.70 -2.54 9.33
C ASN A 419 25.22 -1.15 8.84
N SER A 420 25.51 -0.10 9.61
CA SER A 420 24.99 1.27 9.37
C SER A 420 25.44 1.93 8.05
N LYS A 421 26.58 1.54 7.46
CA LYS A 421 27.15 2.22 6.27
C LYS A 421 26.26 2.14 5.03
N SER A 422 25.54 1.03 4.83
CA SER A 422 24.57 0.88 3.73
C SER A 422 23.27 1.65 4.05
N THR A 423 22.83 1.61 5.31
CA THR A 423 21.60 2.24 5.81
C THR A 423 21.60 3.77 5.74
N VAL A 424 22.76 4.41 5.93
CA VAL A 424 22.94 5.87 5.83
C VAL A 424 22.60 6.39 4.42
N HIS A 425 22.97 5.64 3.38
CA HIS A 425 22.70 6.02 1.99
C HIS A 425 21.19 6.02 1.65
N CYS A 426 20.40 5.14 2.25
CA CYS A 426 18.98 4.94 1.93
C CYS A 426 18.06 6.01 2.55
N THR A 427 18.46 6.55 3.70
CA THR A 427 17.65 7.53 4.47
C THR A 427 17.97 8.97 4.13
N HIS A 428 19.24 9.29 3.81
CA HIS A 428 19.71 10.65 3.58
C HIS A 428 19.46 11.17 2.16
N TYR A 429 19.31 10.29 1.16
CA TYR A 429 19.03 10.71 -0.23
C TYR A 429 17.64 11.32 -0.42
N SER A 430 16.78 11.32 0.60
CA SER A 430 15.47 11.97 0.62
C SER A 430 15.54 13.50 0.44
N TRP A 431 16.66 14.15 0.78
CA TRP A 431 16.76 15.61 0.79
C TRP A 431 17.33 16.23 -0.49
N THR A 432 18.22 15.53 -1.22
CA THR A 432 19.07 16.16 -2.24
C THR A 432 18.86 15.67 -3.67
N SER A 433 18.07 14.62 -3.90
CA SER A 433 17.85 14.07 -5.24
C SER A 433 16.42 13.54 -5.39
N PHE A 434 15.85 13.68 -6.59
CA PHE A 434 14.54 13.10 -6.91
C PHE A 434 14.58 11.60 -6.64
N PRO A 435 13.85 11.08 -5.64
CA PRO A 435 13.77 9.65 -5.44
C PRO A 435 13.18 8.98 -6.69
N ASP A 436 13.85 7.94 -7.20
CA ASP A 436 13.25 7.06 -8.21
C ASP A 436 12.14 6.25 -7.53
N HIS A 437 10.96 6.85 -7.56
CA HIS A 437 9.72 6.30 -7.03
C HIS A 437 8.90 5.61 -8.11
N SER A 438 9.41 5.50 -9.34
CA SER A 438 8.62 4.80 -10.36
C SER A 438 8.51 3.30 -10.07
N GLN A 439 9.50 2.71 -9.39
CA GLN A 439 9.55 1.28 -9.10
C GLN A 439 8.91 0.91 -7.76
N ILE A 440 8.31 -0.28 -7.73
CA ILE A 440 7.75 -0.89 -6.52
C ILE A 440 8.86 -1.69 -5.85
N GLY A 441 9.13 -1.39 -4.58
CA GLY A 441 10.10 -2.11 -3.76
C GLY A 441 9.45 -3.20 -2.90
N SER A 442 10.26 -3.82 -2.04
CA SER A 442 9.75 -4.65 -0.94
C SER A 442 8.90 -3.80 0.01
N LEU A 443 7.74 -4.33 0.42
CA LEU A 443 6.81 -3.62 1.28
C LEU A 443 5.95 -4.54 2.14
N TRP A 444 5.31 -3.98 3.16
CA TRP A 444 4.30 -4.66 3.97
C TRP A 444 2.90 -4.31 3.48
N LEU A 445 1.98 -5.28 3.48
CA LEU A 445 0.56 -5.01 3.23
C LEU A 445 -0.33 -6.08 3.87
N PHE A 446 -1.53 -5.69 4.31
CA PHE A 446 -2.62 -6.65 4.50
C PHE A 446 -3.40 -6.85 3.20
N LEU A 447 -3.86 -8.07 2.99
CA LEU A 447 -4.65 -8.42 1.80
C LEU A 447 -6.05 -7.80 1.88
N SER A 448 -6.65 -7.51 0.73
CA SER A 448 -7.99 -6.89 0.63
C SER A 448 -9.06 -7.66 1.40
N LEU A 449 -8.92 -9.00 1.47
CA LEU A 449 -9.79 -9.91 2.22
C LEU A 449 -9.83 -9.64 3.72
N VAL A 450 -8.76 -9.08 4.31
CA VAL A 450 -8.70 -8.87 5.76
C VAL A 450 -9.59 -7.71 6.19
N TYR A 451 -9.81 -6.75 5.28
CA TYR A 451 -10.54 -5.54 5.57
C TYR A 451 -12.08 -5.68 5.53
N GLY A 452 -12.57 -6.91 5.30
CA GLY A 452 -13.99 -7.22 5.23
C GLY A 452 -14.69 -6.61 4.01
N ALA A 453 -15.82 -7.20 3.63
CA ALA A 453 -16.83 -6.47 2.86
C ALA A 453 -17.73 -5.81 3.90
N SER A 454 -17.60 -4.49 4.10
CA SER A 454 -18.76 -3.76 4.62
C SER A 454 -19.88 -3.97 3.60
N GLN A 455 -21.05 -4.34 4.13
CA GLN A 455 -22.16 -4.98 3.43
C GLN A 455 -22.57 -4.32 2.13
#